data_AF-A0A8B7DX33-F1
#
_entry.id   AF-A0A8B7DX33-F1
#
_cell.length_a   1.000
_cell.length_b   1.000
_cell.length_c   1.000
_cell.angle_alpha   90.00
_cell.angle_beta   90.00
_cell.angle_gamma   90.00
#
_symmetry.space_group_name_H-M   'P 1'
#
loop_
_entity.id
_entity.type
_entity.pdbx_description
1 polymer ?
#
loop_
_entity_poly.entity_id
_entity_poly.type
_entity_poly.pdbx_seq_one_letter_code
_entity_poly.pdbx_strand_id
1 'polypeptide(L)'
;MEEDCHKLKRVYMSGADKRMALQRVNRGRPSGSTNIVPEVEILNEAAILTENWCLFELGSCLGQPISTLRWLAQRKLIKNNFFCNPCNRHFTLNAYKRTVDGYCWYCKECKRRRSVRDGSFFTRSKLSFKQIILFIYCWSRDMQLKDIQHEARLSSINHTLVDWGNFCRDVCEVEIETNPNVVGGINNDGTAIVVEIDESKFFHRKYHRGQWRPGHWVFGGIERGSGKCFLVEVPDRTAETLQDMILRYILPGTHIVSDGWASYGGIENIQNGIYSHAVVVHERNFVDPLDDEVHTQNVENLWMRVKRKLRRQFGTSEDLFTSYLHEFIWRQRFKNFPLFSAFISCISRQYPA
;
A
#
# COMPACT_ATOMS: atom_id res chain seq x y z
N MET A 1 17.54 29.47 -5.58
CA MET A 1 16.86 28.55 -4.65
C MET A 1 17.34 27.13 -4.92
N GLU A 2 18.63 26.89 -4.72
CA GLU A 2 19.30 25.63 -5.09
C GLU A 2 20.48 25.32 -4.14
N GLU A 3 20.48 25.89 -2.93
CA GLU A 3 21.63 25.82 -2.00
C GLU A 3 21.38 25.07 -0.69
N ASP A 4 20.15 24.63 -0.40
CA ASP A 4 19.84 23.96 0.88
C ASP A 4 19.78 22.43 0.82
N CYS A 5 19.99 21.81 -0.36
CA CYS A 5 20.06 20.34 -0.49
C CYS A 5 21.45 19.77 -0.12
N HIS A 6 22.49 20.61 -0.05
CA HIS A 6 23.87 20.15 0.19
C HIS A 6 24.32 20.10 1.67
N LYS A 7 23.53 20.66 2.61
CA LYS A 7 23.94 20.77 4.03
C LYS A 7 23.75 19.50 4.86
N LEU A 8 23.00 18.50 4.39
CA LEU A 8 22.80 17.24 5.13
C LEU A 8 23.82 16.14 4.80
N LYS A 9 24.79 16.40 3.90
CA LYS A 9 25.80 15.40 3.47
C LYS A 9 27.21 15.59 4.09
N ARG A 10 27.40 16.47 5.07
CA ARG A 10 28.74 16.85 5.58
C ARG A 10 28.98 16.65 7.09
N VAL A 11 28.36 15.63 7.71
CA VAL A 11 28.64 15.28 9.12
C VAL A 11 29.46 13.99 9.27
N TYR A 12 29.69 13.24 8.19
CA TYR A 12 30.66 12.14 8.19
C TYR A 12 31.94 12.64 7.54
N MET A 13 33.03 12.73 8.32
CA MET A 13 34.43 13.04 7.94
C MET A 13 34.98 14.36 8.51
N SER A 14 35.20 14.42 9.83
CA SER A 14 36.44 15.00 10.39
C SER A 14 36.58 14.60 11.87
N GLY A 15 37.72 14.05 12.23
CA GLY A 15 38.08 13.71 13.59
C GLY A 15 39.59 13.80 13.73
N ALA A 16 40.08 14.99 14.06
CA ALA A 16 41.46 15.23 14.46
C ALA A 16 41.49 15.71 15.92
N ASP A 17 42.45 15.14 16.64
CA ASP A 17 42.88 15.30 18.03
C ASP A 17 42.54 16.61 18.77
N LYS A 18 42.14 16.44 20.04
CA LYS A 18 42.64 17.24 21.17
C LYS A 18 42.46 16.48 22.49
N ARG A 19 43.59 16.11 23.10
CA ARG A 19 43.70 15.64 24.50
C ARG A 19 43.34 16.78 25.46
N MET A 20 42.50 16.52 26.47
CA MET A 20 42.61 17.15 27.79
C MET A 20 41.77 16.44 28.87
N ALA A 21 42.42 16.24 30.03
CA ALA A 21 41.88 16.02 31.38
C ALA A 21 40.94 14.83 31.65
N LEU A 22 41.52 13.72 32.13
CA LEU A 22 40.84 12.62 32.81
C LEU A 22 40.30 13.08 34.18
N GLN A 23 39.02 13.47 34.25
CA GLN A 23 38.24 13.38 35.49
C GLN A 23 37.67 11.96 35.62
N ARG A 24 37.84 11.35 36.80
CA ARG A 24 37.31 10.01 37.12
C ARG A 24 35.78 10.04 37.13
N VAL A 25 35.16 9.68 36.01
CA VAL A 25 33.71 9.44 35.91
C VAL A 25 33.40 8.03 36.42
N ASN A 26 32.43 7.95 37.33
CA ASN A 26 31.87 6.71 37.87
C ASN A 26 31.66 5.66 36.76
N ARG A 27 32.30 4.49 36.91
CA ARG A 27 32.15 3.32 36.03
C ARG A 27 30.80 2.63 36.25
N GLY A 28 29.71 3.34 36.02
CA GLY A 28 28.39 2.75 35.78
C GLY A 28 28.24 2.45 34.30
N ARG A 29 27.71 1.27 33.93
CA ARG A 29 27.33 0.98 32.54
C ARG A 29 26.32 2.07 32.10
N PRO A 30 26.53 2.76 30.97
CA PRO A 30 25.60 3.79 30.51
C PRO A 30 24.18 3.23 30.48
N SER A 31 23.22 3.97 31.01
CA SER A 31 21.81 3.60 30.88
C SER A 31 21.44 3.61 29.39
N GLY A 32 20.93 2.49 28.86
CA GLY A 32 20.38 2.46 27.51
C GLY A 32 19.30 3.53 27.32
N SER A 33 19.20 4.08 26.12
CA SER A 33 18.22 5.13 25.79
C SER A 33 16.79 4.60 25.97
N THR A 34 15.88 5.45 26.43
CA THR A 34 14.44 5.13 26.51
C THR A 34 13.74 5.31 25.16
N ASN A 35 14.31 6.14 24.27
CA ASN A 35 13.82 6.36 22.92
C ASN A 35 14.84 5.89 21.88
N ILE A 36 14.39 5.38 20.73
CA ILE A 36 15.27 5.03 19.61
C ILE A 36 15.79 6.31 18.93
N VAL A 37 14.88 7.27 18.70
CA VAL A 37 15.18 8.60 18.16
C VAL A 37 14.49 9.69 19.01
N PRO A 38 15.03 10.92 19.03
CA PRO A 38 14.31 12.09 19.56
C PRO A 38 12.95 12.27 18.84
N GLU A 39 11.94 12.75 19.57
CA GLU A 39 10.58 12.97 19.01
C GLU A 39 10.58 13.91 17.80
N VAL A 40 11.48 14.90 17.79
CA VAL A 40 11.66 15.85 16.67
C VAL A 40 12.14 15.19 15.37
N GLU A 41 12.69 13.98 15.43
CA GLU A 41 13.12 13.22 14.24
C GLU A 41 11.99 12.33 13.67
N ILE A 42 10.86 12.19 14.36
CA ILE A 42 9.74 11.37 13.90
C ILE A 42 9.01 12.11 12.78
N LEU A 43 8.89 11.44 11.63
CA LEU A 43 8.26 11.98 10.44
C LEU A 43 6.73 11.97 10.57
N ASN A 44 6.11 13.01 10.01
CA ASN A 44 4.68 13.00 9.73
C ASN A 44 4.39 12.29 8.40
N GLU A 45 3.12 11.99 8.14
CA GLU A 45 2.70 11.26 6.93
C GLU A 45 3.10 12.00 5.64
N ALA A 46 2.91 13.32 5.59
CA ALA A 46 3.29 14.12 4.42
C ALA A 46 4.78 14.03 4.09
N ALA A 47 5.65 14.03 5.12
CA ALA A 47 7.09 13.86 4.94
C ALA A 47 7.45 12.44 4.47
N ILE A 48 6.76 11.41 4.96
CA ILE A 48 6.97 10.03 4.50
C ILE A 48 6.58 9.91 3.03
N LEU A 49 5.41 10.44 2.62
CA LEU A 49 4.88 10.31 1.27
C LEU A 49 5.76 10.95 0.18
N THR A 50 6.59 11.92 0.52
CA THR A 50 7.49 12.59 -0.43
C THR A 50 8.86 11.92 -0.54
N GLU A 51 9.20 10.97 0.32
CA GLU A 51 10.46 10.26 0.22
C GLU A 51 10.51 9.45 -1.08
N ASN A 52 11.63 9.55 -1.81
CA ASN A 52 11.84 8.77 -3.02
C ASN A 52 13.14 7.98 -2.88
N TRP A 53 13.00 6.71 -2.53
CA TRP A 53 14.11 5.80 -2.30
C TRP A 53 14.43 4.96 -3.53
N CYS A 54 15.70 4.61 -3.70
CA CYS A 54 16.10 3.46 -4.50
C CYS A 54 16.62 2.29 -3.65
N LEU A 55 16.70 1.10 -4.25
CA LEU A 55 17.15 -0.12 -3.56
C LEU A 55 18.56 0.02 -2.98
N PHE A 56 19.47 0.69 -3.70
CA PHE A 56 20.85 0.90 -3.26
C PHE A 56 20.94 1.78 -2.01
N GLU A 57 20.19 2.89 -2.00
CA GLU A 57 20.13 3.81 -0.85
C GLU A 57 19.56 3.10 0.39
N LEU A 58 18.48 2.34 0.23
CA LEU A 58 17.92 1.53 1.32
C LEU A 58 18.91 0.47 1.81
N GLY A 59 19.56 -0.24 0.90
CA GLY A 59 20.55 -1.27 1.23
C GLY A 59 21.72 -0.72 2.06
N SER A 60 22.15 0.51 1.76
CA SER A 60 23.22 1.21 2.47
C SER A 60 22.76 1.77 3.82
N CYS A 61 21.58 2.42 3.85
CA CYS A 61 20.99 3.00 5.07
C CYS A 61 20.69 1.94 6.13
N LEU A 62 20.21 0.77 5.71
CA LEU A 62 19.86 -0.35 6.58
C LEU A 62 21.04 -1.29 6.86
N GLY A 63 22.28 -0.80 6.73
CA GLY A 63 23.50 -1.61 6.87
C GLY A 63 23.82 -2.03 8.31
N GLN A 64 23.50 -1.19 9.30
CA GLN A 64 23.81 -1.44 10.71
C GLN A 64 22.52 -1.56 11.53
N PRO A 65 22.43 -2.48 12.52
CA PRO A 65 21.19 -2.73 13.25
C PRO A 65 20.60 -1.48 13.92
N ILE A 66 21.44 -0.62 14.51
CA ILE A 66 20.94 0.62 15.14
C ILE A 66 20.42 1.64 14.12
N SER A 67 21.07 1.76 12.95
CA SER A 67 20.62 2.63 11.87
C SER A 67 19.28 2.16 11.32
N THR A 68 19.09 0.85 11.17
CA THR A 68 17.81 0.26 10.79
C THR A 68 16.71 0.59 11.80
N LEU A 69 16.96 0.43 13.10
CA LEU A 69 15.96 0.78 14.13
C LEU A 69 15.59 2.26 14.08
N ARG A 70 16.58 3.16 13.93
CA ARG A 70 16.31 4.60 13.79
C ARG A 70 15.46 4.89 12.57
N TRP A 71 15.79 4.31 11.41
CA TRP A 71 15.03 4.48 10.17
C TRP A 71 13.58 4.03 10.32
N LEU A 72 13.34 2.89 10.99
CA LEU A 72 11.99 2.38 11.26
C LEU A 72 11.21 3.26 12.25
N ALA A 73 11.86 3.69 13.34
CA ALA A 73 11.23 4.51 14.38
C ALA A 73 10.86 5.91 13.85
N GLN A 74 11.72 6.53 13.05
CA GLN A 74 11.43 7.80 12.38
C GLN A 74 10.16 7.73 11.51
N ARG A 75 9.87 6.56 10.91
CA ARG A 75 8.70 6.31 10.06
C ARG A 75 7.54 5.65 10.80
N LYS A 76 7.59 5.59 12.14
CA LYS A 76 6.56 5.00 13.00
C LYS A 76 6.22 3.54 12.64
N LEU A 77 7.22 2.78 12.16
CA LEU A 77 7.03 1.36 11.82
C LEU A 77 7.33 0.43 12.99
N ILE A 78 8.02 0.94 14.02
CA ILE A 78 8.25 0.29 15.31
C ILE A 78 8.15 1.34 16.40
N LYS A 79 7.82 0.90 17.62
CA LYS A 79 7.69 1.79 18.78
C LYS A 79 8.97 2.57 19.02
N ASN A 80 8.87 3.89 19.14
CA ASN A 80 10.03 4.72 19.48
C ASN A 80 10.47 4.51 20.93
N ASN A 81 9.53 4.18 21.82
CA ASN A 81 9.76 3.83 23.22
C ASN A 81 8.82 2.69 23.64
N PHE A 82 9.08 2.07 24.79
CA PHE A 82 8.21 1.02 25.32
C PHE A 82 7.96 1.24 26.80
N PHE A 83 6.70 1.16 27.25
CA PHE A 83 6.32 1.41 28.63
C PHE A 83 6.02 0.11 29.39
N CYS A 84 6.50 0.02 30.64
CA CYS A 84 6.30 -1.11 31.53
C CYS A 84 5.18 -0.79 32.53
N ASN A 85 3.94 -1.19 32.22
CA ASN A 85 2.79 -0.94 33.11
C ASN A 85 3.03 -1.42 34.56
N PRO A 86 3.56 -2.64 34.82
CA PRO A 86 3.75 -3.11 36.19
C PRO A 86 4.80 -2.34 37.00
N CYS A 87 5.75 -1.66 36.33
CA CYS A 87 6.83 -0.93 36.99
C CYS A 87 6.71 0.58 36.83
N ASN A 88 5.66 1.06 36.16
CA ASN A 88 5.39 2.46 35.85
C ASN A 88 6.62 3.21 35.29
N ARG A 89 7.31 2.62 34.30
CA ARG A 89 8.51 3.22 33.68
C ARG A 89 8.76 2.75 32.26
N HIS A 90 9.54 3.53 31.51
CA HIS A 90 10.01 3.10 30.19
C HIS A 90 11.07 1.99 30.29
N PHE A 91 11.04 1.08 29.32
CA PHE A 91 12.13 0.17 29.02
C PHE A 91 13.33 0.95 28.48
N THR A 92 14.53 0.40 28.62
CA THR A 92 15.74 0.89 27.96
C THR A 92 16.08 0.00 26.76
N LEU A 93 16.47 0.60 25.64
CA LEU A 93 16.94 -0.11 24.48
C LEU A 93 18.36 -0.65 24.73
N ASN A 94 18.52 -1.97 24.69
CA ASN A 94 19.79 -2.63 24.98
C ASN A 94 20.22 -3.54 23.83
N ALA A 95 21.52 -3.52 23.53
CA ALA A 95 22.12 -4.47 22.60
C ALA A 95 21.91 -5.91 23.09
N TYR A 96 21.42 -6.77 22.21
CA TYR A 96 21.08 -8.15 22.49
C TYR A 96 21.29 -9.05 21.26
N LYS A 97 22.53 -9.55 21.13
CA LYS A 97 23.01 -10.33 19.98
C LYS A 97 22.29 -11.66 19.73
N ARG A 98 21.45 -12.13 20.66
CA ARG A 98 20.64 -13.35 20.47
C ARG A 98 19.42 -13.14 19.56
N THR A 99 19.12 -11.90 19.21
CA THR A 99 18.04 -11.55 18.27
C THR A 99 18.63 -11.16 16.93
N VAL A 100 17.88 -11.42 15.85
CA VAL A 100 18.25 -11.02 14.48
C VAL A 100 18.44 -9.50 14.35
N ASP A 101 17.72 -8.72 15.18
CA ASP A 101 17.76 -7.26 15.17
C ASP A 101 18.88 -6.67 16.03
N GLY A 102 19.59 -7.50 16.80
CA GLY A 102 20.71 -7.08 17.64
C GLY A 102 20.31 -6.22 18.86
N TYR A 103 19.02 -5.97 19.10
CA TYR A 103 18.51 -5.14 20.19
C TYR A 103 17.22 -5.69 20.79
N CYS A 104 16.96 -5.36 22.05
CA CYS A 104 15.68 -5.61 22.71
C CYS A 104 15.35 -4.47 23.67
N TRP A 105 14.06 -4.33 23.99
CA TRP A 105 13.60 -3.50 25.10
C TRP A 105 13.84 -4.26 26.40
N TYR A 106 14.47 -3.62 27.39
CA TYR A 106 14.72 -4.20 28.70
C TYR A 106 14.22 -3.31 29.84
N CYS A 107 13.37 -3.85 30.72
CA CYS A 107 12.97 -3.15 31.94
C CYS A 107 13.99 -3.44 33.05
N LYS A 108 14.59 -2.39 33.61
CA LYS A 108 15.59 -2.53 34.67
C LYS A 108 15.04 -3.05 36.00
N GLU A 109 13.76 -2.82 36.25
CA GLU A 109 13.08 -3.17 37.50
C GLU A 109 12.70 -4.66 37.52
N CYS A 110 11.72 -5.06 36.71
CA CYS A 110 11.24 -6.43 36.65
C CYS A 110 12.07 -7.35 35.75
N LYS A 111 13.17 -6.86 35.16
CA LYS A 111 14.11 -7.61 34.29
C LYS A 111 13.47 -8.22 33.03
N ARG A 112 12.23 -7.84 32.71
CA ARG A 112 11.49 -8.32 31.52
C ARG A 112 12.14 -7.79 30.25
N ARG A 113 12.04 -8.59 29.19
CA ARG A 113 12.45 -8.23 27.82
C ARG A 113 11.23 -8.20 26.91
N ARG A 114 11.26 -7.29 25.96
CA ARG A 114 10.29 -7.18 24.86
C ARG A 114 11.04 -7.05 23.55
N SER A 115 10.47 -7.60 22.48
CA SER A 115 11.03 -7.47 21.14
C SER A 115 10.90 -6.01 20.70
N VAL A 116 11.85 -5.53 19.92
CA VAL A 116 11.71 -4.26 19.20
C VAL A 116 10.60 -4.31 18.14
N ARG A 117 10.11 -5.52 17.82
CA ARG A 117 8.99 -5.78 16.90
C ARG A 117 7.63 -5.84 17.58
N ASP A 118 7.57 -5.86 18.91
CA ASP A 118 6.33 -6.15 19.62
C ASP A 118 5.25 -5.10 19.31
N GLY A 119 4.16 -5.56 18.69
CA GLY A 119 3.02 -4.72 18.34
C GLY A 119 3.15 -3.98 17.00
N SER A 120 4.15 -4.31 16.17
CA SER A 120 4.28 -3.77 14.82
C SER A 120 3.99 -4.80 13.73
N PHE A 121 3.94 -4.34 12.48
CA PHE A 121 3.84 -5.16 11.27
C PHE A 121 4.91 -6.27 11.17
N PHE A 122 6.03 -6.12 11.89
CA PHE A 122 7.13 -7.07 11.87
C PHE A 122 7.05 -8.17 12.93
N THR A 123 5.97 -8.19 13.73
CA THR A 123 5.75 -9.13 14.84
C THR A 123 5.91 -10.57 14.36
N ARG A 124 6.58 -11.41 15.16
CA ARG A 124 6.82 -12.86 14.91
C ARG A 124 7.63 -13.21 13.66
N SER A 125 8.03 -12.25 12.82
CA SER A 125 8.89 -12.53 11.67
C SER A 125 10.31 -12.96 12.10
N LYS A 126 10.84 -13.95 11.38
CA LYS A 126 12.23 -14.41 11.50
C LYS A 126 13.18 -13.69 10.56
N LEU A 127 12.66 -12.96 9.56
CA LEU A 127 13.48 -12.16 8.65
C LEU A 127 13.98 -10.91 9.35
N SER A 128 15.22 -10.50 9.06
CA SER A 128 15.74 -9.22 9.54
C SER A 128 14.90 -8.05 9.01
N PHE A 129 14.86 -6.94 9.74
CA PHE A 129 14.19 -5.73 9.25
C PHE A 129 14.68 -5.31 7.86
N LYS A 130 16.00 -5.37 7.62
CA LYS A 130 16.58 -5.07 6.30
C LYS A 130 15.95 -5.91 5.19
N GLN A 131 15.90 -7.23 5.38
CA GLN A 131 15.30 -8.15 4.41
C GLN A 131 13.83 -7.81 4.12
N ILE A 132 13.06 -7.51 5.16
CA ILE A 132 11.64 -7.17 5.02
C ILE A 132 11.46 -5.84 4.27
N ILE A 133 12.22 -4.80 4.63
CA ILE A 133 12.11 -3.50 3.98
C ILE A 133 12.53 -3.57 2.50
N LEU A 134 13.59 -4.32 2.18
CA LEU A 134 13.98 -4.55 0.78
C LEU A 134 12.92 -5.37 0.02
N PHE A 135 12.30 -6.36 0.66
CA PHE A 135 11.18 -7.10 0.08
C PHE A 135 10.02 -6.13 -0.26
N ILE A 136 9.60 -5.31 0.70
CA ILE A 136 8.51 -4.34 0.52
C ILE A 136 8.85 -3.36 -0.60
N TYR A 137 10.08 -2.86 -0.66
CA TYR A 137 10.53 -2.00 -1.75
C TYR A 137 10.36 -2.69 -3.11
N CYS A 138 10.94 -3.88 -3.30
CA CYS A 138 10.85 -4.58 -4.57
C CYS A 138 9.40 -4.98 -4.93
N TRP A 139 8.60 -5.37 -3.94
CA TRP A 139 7.17 -5.65 -4.10
C TRP A 139 6.37 -4.39 -4.51
N SER A 140 6.66 -3.23 -3.93
CA SER A 140 6.02 -1.97 -4.30
C SER A 140 6.33 -1.57 -5.74
N ARG A 141 7.49 -2.00 -6.27
CA ARG A 141 7.91 -1.84 -7.67
C ARG A 141 7.34 -2.90 -8.62
N ASP A 142 6.42 -3.75 -8.15
CA ASP A 142 5.75 -4.82 -8.93
C ASP A 142 6.73 -5.85 -9.53
N MET A 143 7.85 -6.12 -8.83
CA MET A 143 8.81 -7.15 -9.21
C MET A 143 8.25 -8.56 -8.98
N GLN A 144 8.75 -9.56 -9.73
CA GLN A 144 8.37 -10.96 -9.50
C GLN A 144 8.99 -11.48 -8.20
N LEU A 145 8.31 -12.39 -7.49
CA LEU A 145 8.80 -12.92 -6.20
C LEU A 145 10.20 -13.52 -6.28
N LYS A 146 10.56 -14.15 -7.41
CA LYS A 146 11.91 -14.69 -7.65
C LYS A 146 12.99 -13.59 -7.68
N ASP A 147 12.66 -12.44 -8.25
CA ASP A 147 13.58 -11.31 -8.35
C ASP A 147 13.67 -10.61 -6.99
N ILE A 148 12.54 -10.47 -6.30
CA ILE A 148 12.49 -9.95 -4.92
C ILE A 148 13.35 -10.83 -3.99
N GLN A 149 13.27 -12.14 -4.12
CA GLN A 149 14.08 -13.08 -3.34
C GLN A 149 15.57 -12.83 -3.54
N HIS A 150 16.00 -12.65 -4.80
CA HIS A 150 17.38 -12.36 -5.15
C HIS A 150 17.84 -11.02 -4.54
N GLU A 151 17.08 -9.94 -4.78
CA GLU A 151 17.43 -8.59 -4.34
C GLU A 151 17.44 -8.45 -2.81
N ALA A 152 16.44 -9.01 -2.13
CA ALA A 152 16.32 -8.94 -0.67
C ALA A 152 17.19 -9.99 0.05
N ARG A 153 17.98 -10.81 -0.67
CA ARG A 153 18.85 -11.86 -0.13
C ARG A 153 18.07 -12.80 0.82
N LEU A 154 16.93 -13.29 0.35
CA LEU A 154 16.09 -14.22 1.09
C LEU A 154 16.49 -15.66 0.79
N SER A 155 16.55 -16.50 1.82
CA SER A 155 16.73 -17.94 1.65
C SER A 155 15.56 -18.54 0.85
N SER A 156 15.84 -19.53 0.00
CA SER A 156 14.88 -20.18 -0.92
C SER A 156 13.74 -20.93 -0.22
N ILE A 157 12.84 -20.20 0.42
CA ILE A 157 11.62 -20.72 1.04
C ILE A 157 10.43 -20.06 0.34
N ASN A 158 9.82 -20.80 -0.59
CA ASN A 158 8.71 -20.30 -1.41
C ASN A 158 7.54 -19.82 -0.55
N HIS A 159 7.19 -20.55 0.53
CA HIS A 159 6.10 -20.17 1.42
C HIS A 159 6.32 -18.80 2.07
N THR A 160 7.52 -18.51 2.57
CA THR A 160 7.85 -17.20 3.17
C THR A 160 7.65 -16.05 2.17
N LEU A 161 8.04 -16.23 0.91
CA LEU A 161 7.88 -15.19 -0.11
C LEU A 161 6.40 -14.92 -0.43
N VAL A 162 5.60 -15.99 -0.51
CA VAL A 162 4.15 -15.90 -0.73
C VAL A 162 3.48 -15.23 0.46
N ASP A 163 3.81 -15.63 1.69
CA ASP A 163 3.28 -15.04 2.93
C ASP A 163 3.56 -13.54 2.99
N TRP A 164 4.80 -13.12 2.70
CA TRP A 164 5.13 -11.69 2.66
C TRP A 164 4.42 -10.94 1.53
N GLY A 165 4.19 -11.59 0.39
CA GLY A 165 3.34 -11.04 -0.66
C GLY A 165 1.89 -10.86 -0.22
N ASN A 166 1.36 -11.81 0.55
CA ASN A 166 0.03 -11.74 1.15
C ASN A 166 -0.05 -10.64 2.21
N PHE A 167 0.89 -10.58 3.16
CA PHE A 167 0.93 -9.49 4.15
C PHE A 167 0.99 -8.11 3.50
N CYS A 168 1.69 -7.97 2.37
CA CYS A 168 1.67 -6.72 1.64
C CYS A 168 0.29 -6.40 1.03
N ARG A 169 -0.40 -7.41 0.50
CA ARG A 169 -1.77 -7.26 -0.01
C ARG A 169 -2.77 -6.98 1.10
N ASP A 170 -2.64 -7.61 2.27
CA ASP A 170 -3.51 -7.36 3.42
C ASP A 170 -3.47 -5.88 3.83
N VAL A 171 -2.28 -5.26 3.80
CA VAL A 171 -2.13 -3.81 4.04
C VAL A 171 -2.88 -2.99 2.98
N CYS A 172 -2.83 -3.39 1.71
CA CYS A 172 -3.60 -2.73 0.65
C CYS A 172 -5.11 -2.93 0.85
N GLU A 173 -5.54 -4.14 1.19
CA GLU A 173 -6.94 -4.48 1.45
C GLU A 173 -7.52 -3.63 2.57
N VAL A 174 -6.89 -3.62 3.74
CA VAL A 174 -7.31 -2.77 4.87
C VAL A 174 -7.38 -1.31 4.46
N GLU A 175 -6.45 -0.83 3.63
CA GLU A 175 -6.44 0.55 3.14
C GLU A 175 -7.60 0.87 2.19
N ILE A 176 -7.99 -0.08 1.33
CA ILE A 176 -9.12 0.09 0.42
C ILE A 176 -10.46 -0.06 1.14
N GLU A 177 -10.57 -1.01 2.07
CA GLU A 177 -11.80 -1.23 2.84
C GLU A 177 -12.09 -0.11 3.83
N THR A 178 -11.07 0.38 4.55
CA THR A 178 -11.23 1.48 5.52
C THR A 178 -11.53 2.80 4.81
N ASN A 179 -10.98 2.99 3.61
CA ASN A 179 -11.17 4.20 2.82
C ASN A 179 -11.57 3.82 1.38
N PRO A 180 -12.84 3.43 1.11
CA PRO A 180 -13.26 3.00 -0.22
C PRO A 180 -13.05 4.08 -1.29
N ASN A 181 -12.65 3.66 -2.49
CA ASN A 181 -12.59 4.56 -3.65
C ASN A 181 -14.00 4.81 -4.16
N VAL A 182 -14.58 5.96 -3.80
CA VAL A 182 -15.79 6.48 -4.45
C VAL A 182 -15.37 7.35 -5.63
N VAL A 183 -16.02 7.24 -6.78
CA VAL A 183 -15.71 7.98 -8.01
C VAL A 183 -16.83 8.96 -8.38
N GLY A 184 -16.54 9.86 -9.32
CA GLY A 184 -17.52 10.76 -9.91
C GLY A 184 -17.81 11.99 -9.04
N GLY A 185 -18.99 12.55 -9.22
CA GLY A 185 -19.48 13.77 -8.58
C GLY A 185 -19.49 14.95 -9.53
N ILE A 186 -19.38 16.15 -8.96
CA ILE A 186 -19.36 17.42 -9.69
C ILE A 186 -18.01 18.08 -9.46
N ASN A 187 -17.38 18.57 -10.53
CA ASN A 187 -16.16 19.35 -10.48
C ASN A 187 -16.39 20.72 -9.82
N ASN A 188 -15.31 21.40 -9.45
CA ASN A 188 -15.38 22.74 -8.84
C ASN A 188 -16.03 23.80 -9.76
N ASP A 189 -16.03 23.58 -11.08
CA ASP A 189 -16.65 24.45 -12.08
C ASP A 189 -18.14 24.14 -12.33
N GLY A 190 -18.72 23.18 -11.59
CA GLY A 190 -20.11 22.78 -11.74
C GLY A 190 -20.37 21.73 -12.82
N THR A 191 -19.35 21.26 -13.52
CA THR A 191 -19.50 20.20 -14.55
C THR A 191 -19.54 18.81 -13.91
N ALA A 192 -20.35 17.91 -14.46
CA ALA A 192 -20.41 16.53 -14.00
C ALA A 192 -19.11 15.79 -14.37
N ILE A 193 -18.56 15.01 -13.42
CA ILE A 193 -17.47 14.09 -13.70
C ILE A 193 -18.03 12.91 -14.49
N VAL A 194 -17.31 12.51 -15.54
CA VAL A 194 -17.68 11.36 -16.36
C VAL A 194 -17.07 10.08 -15.78
N VAL A 195 -17.90 9.09 -15.50
CA VAL A 195 -17.50 7.75 -15.02
C VAL A 195 -17.96 6.70 -16.02
N GLU A 196 -16.99 5.96 -16.58
CA GLU A 196 -17.29 4.77 -17.39
C GLU A 196 -17.43 3.56 -16.48
N ILE A 197 -18.52 2.80 -16.63
CA ILE A 197 -18.79 1.56 -15.87
C ILE A 197 -18.92 0.36 -16.81
N ASP A 198 -18.53 -0.82 -16.31
CA ASP A 198 -18.63 -2.09 -17.03
C ASP A 198 -18.51 -3.27 -16.03
N GLU A 199 -18.78 -4.49 -16.49
CA GLU A 199 -18.57 -5.73 -15.75
C GLU A 199 -17.55 -6.63 -16.45
N SER A 200 -16.78 -7.35 -15.64
CA SER A 200 -15.89 -8.36 -16.15
C SER A 200 -15.96 -9.66 -15.37
N LYS A 201 -16.05 -10.76 -16.11
CA LYS A 201 -15.94 -12.09 -15.53
C LYS A 201 -14.48 -12.57 -15.48
N PHE A 202 -14.04 -13.00 -14.30
CA PHE A 202 -12.71 -13.57 -14.03
C PHE A 202 -12.79 -15.09 -13.82
N PHE A 203 -11.64 -15.77 -13.97
CA PHE A 203 -11.46 -17.22 -13.79
C PHE A 203 -12.52 -18.11 -14.48
N HIS A 204 -13.09 -17.67 -15.60
CA HIS A 204 -14.05 -18.47 -16.38
C HIS A 204 -13.39 -19.07 -17.62
N ARG A 205 -13.95 -20.19 -18.09
CA ARG A 205 -13.56 -20.84 -19.34
C ARG A 205 -13.94 -19.93 -20.51
N LYS A 206 -12.97 -19.53 -21.33
CA LYS A 206 -13.23 -18.90 -22.63
C LYS A 206 -13.15 -19.93 -23.76
N TYR A 207 -14.05 -19.82 -24.75
CA TYR A 207 -14.05 -20.63 -25.99
C TYR A 207 -14.01 -22.15 -25.78
N HIS A 208 -14.69 -22.68 -24.75
CA HIS A 208 -14.68 -24.11 -24.44
C HIS A 208 -13.26 -24.71 -24.34
N ARG A 209 -12.26 -23.97 -23.81
CA ARG A 209 -10.91 -24.50 -23.54
C ARG A 209 -10.51 -24.28 -22.08
N GLY A 210 -10.00 -25.33 -21.43
CA GLY A 210 -9.61 -25.31 -20.01
C GLY A 210 -10.67 -25.86 -19.04
N GLN A 211 -10.34 -25.89 -17.75
CA GLN A 211 -11.22 -26.33 -16.66
C GLN A 211 -12.40 -25.36 -16.49
N TRP A 212 -13.62 -25.89 -16.30
CA TRP A 212 -14.77 -25.05 -15.95
C TRP A 212 -14.68 -24.62 -14.49
N ARG A 213 -14.94 -23.34 -14.25
CA ARG A 213 -15.12 -22.75 -12.93
C ARG A 213 -16.28 -21.74 -13.01
N PRO A 214 -17.05 -21.53 -11.93
CA PRO A 214 -18.12 -20.54 -11.90
C PRO A 214 -17.61 -19.14 -12.32
N GLY A 215 -16.38 -18.81 -11.90
CA GLY A 215 -15.75 -17.52 -12.13
C GLY A 215 -16.33 -16.42 -11.22
N HIS A 216 -15.68 -15.27 -11.21
CA HIS A 216 -16.07 -14.15 -10.36
C HIS A 216 -16.54 -13.00 -11.23
N TRP A 217 -17.71 -12.45 -10.94
CA TRP A 217 -18.15 -11.21 -11.56
C TRP A 217 -17.56 -10.05 -10.78
N VAL A 218 -17.01 -9.07 -11.51
CA VAL A 218 -16.49 -7.85 -10.93
C VAL A 218 -17.15 -6.70 -11.66
N PHE A 219 -17.81 -5.83 -10.91
CA PHE A 219 -18.29 -4.55 -11.39
C PHE A 219 -17.21 -3.49 -11.15
N GLY A 220 -16.99 -2.61 -12.10
CA GLY A 220 -15.95 -1.60 -11.99
C GLY A 220 -16.32 -0.32 -12.69
N GLY A 221 -15.70 0.77 -12.25
CA GLY A 221 -15.86 2.07 -12.86
C GLY A 221 -14.58 2.89 -12.81
N ILE A 222 -14.40 3.76 -13.79
CA ILE A 222 -13.24 4.65 -13.92
C ILE A 222 -13.66 6.07 -14.28
N GLU A 223 -13.13 7.05 -13.55
CA GLU A 223 -13.25 8.46 -13.90
C GLU A 223 -12.39 8.77 -15.13
N ARG A 224 -12.98 9.48 -16.09
CA ARG A 224 -12.21 10.08 -17.18
C ARG A 224 -11.30 11.18 -16.64
N GLY A 225 -10.13 11.32 -17.23
CA GLY A 225 -9.10 12.30 -16.82
C GLY A 225 -8.31 11.86 -15.58
N SER A 226 -8.95 11.75 -14.42
CA SER A 226 -8.25 11.42 -13.16
C SER A 226 -7.74 9.96 -13.15
N GLY A 227 -8.48 9.05 -13.79
CA GLY A 227 -8.24 7.62 -13.76
C GLY A 227 -8.41 6.99 -12.39
N LYS A 228 -9.10 7.65 -11.45
CA LYS A 228 -9.57 7.05 -10.20
C LYS A 228 -10.58 5.95 -10.55
N CYS A 229 -10.51 4.82 -9.87
CA CYS A 229 -11.38 3.69 -10.17
C CYS A 229 -11.76 2.91 -8.92
N PHE A 230 -12.83 2.13 -9.05
CA PHE A 230 -13.22 1.08 -8.12
C PHE A 230 -13.38 -0.25 -8.88
N LEU A 231 -13.16 -1.36 -8.19
CA LEU A 231 -13.42 -2.71 -8.67
C LEU A 231 -14.02 -3.48 -7.49
N VAL A 232 -15.22 -4.01 -7.65
CA VAL A 232 -15.94 -4.73 -6.59
C VAL A 232 -16.44 -6.05 -7.12
N GLU A 233 -16.15 -7.11 -6.38
CA GLU A 233 -16.70 -8.43 -6.67
C GLU A 233 -18.19 -8.45 -6.34
N VAL A 234 -18.99 -8.97 -7.27
CA VAL A 234 -20.45 -9.03 -7.16
C VAL A 234 -20.95 -10.46 -7.39
N PRO A 235 -22.04 -10.87 -6.71
CA PRO A 235 -22.58 -12.21 -6.87
C PRO A 235 -23.16 -12.45 -8.27
N ASP A 236 -23.73 -11.41 -8.87
CA ASP A 236 -24.34 -11.41 -10.19
C ASP A 236 -24.31 -10.00 -10.82
N ARG A 237 -24.90 -9.88 -12.01
CA ARG A 237 -25.01 -8.64 -12.80
C ARG A 237 -26.47 -8.23 -13.01
N THR A 238 -27.31 -8.49 -12.01
CA THR A 238 -28.70 -8.04 -12.00
C THR A 238 -28.76 -6.52 -11.87
N ALA A 239 -29.85 -5.90 -12.32
CA ALA A 239 -30.01 -4.45 -12.22
C ALA A 239 -29.96 -4.01 -10.75
N GLU A 240 -30.59 -4.78 -9.86
CA GLU A 240 -30.61 -4.53 -8.42
C GLU A 240 -29.19 -4.51 -7.83
N THR A 241 -28.38 -5.55 -8.09
CA THR A 241 -26.99 -5.62 -7.61
C THR A 241 -26.16 -4.44 -8.12
N LEU A 242 -26.28 -4.11 -9.41
CA LEU A 242 -25.47 -3.04 -10.02
C LEU A 242 -25.91 -1.64 -9.54
N GLN A 243 -27.21 -1.39 -9.39
CA GLN A 243 -27.73 -0.14 -8.85
C GLN A 243 -27.24 0.09 -7.41
N ASP A 244 -27.25 -0.95 -6.57
CA ASP A 244 -26.70 -0.87 -5.21
C ASP A 244 -25.21 -0.51 -5.21
N MET A 245 -24.43 -1.05 -6.16
CA MET A 245 -23.02 -0.72 -6.29
C MET A 245 -22.80 0.70 -6.83
N ILE A 246 -23.62 1.16 -7.79
CA ILE A 246 -23.58 2.55 -8.29
C ILE A 246 -23.80 3.51 -7.13
N LEU A 247 -24.83 3.30 -6.31
CA LEU A 247 -25.13 4.15 -5.15
C LEU A 247 -24.01 4.17 -4.11
N ARG A 248 -23.26 3.08 -3.96
CA ARG A 248 -22.17 2.97 -2.99
C ARG A 248 -20.86 3.59 -3.48
N TYR A 249 -20.55 3.45 -4.77
CA TYR A 249 -19.23 3.78 -5.31
C TYR A 249 -19.23 4.98 -6.27
N ILE A 250 -20.37 5.53 -6.65
CA ILE A 250 -20.47 6.66 -7.57
C ILE A 250 -21.22 7.83 -6.90
N LEU A 251 -20.56 8.97 -6.77
CA LEU A 251 -21.11 10.16 -6.13
C LEU A 251 -22.31 10.73 -6.92
N PRO A 252 -23.36 11.24 -6.24
CA PRO A 252 -24.46 11.93 -6.92
C PRO A 252 -23.99 13.07 -7.84
N GLY A 253 -24.73 13.32 -8.91
CA GLY A 253 -24.40 14.33 -9.93
C GLY A 253 -23.42 13.86 -11.01
N THR A 254 -22.98 12.60 -10.95
CA THR A 254 -22.09 12.00 -11.96
C THR A 254 -22.78 11.83 -13.31
N HIS A 255 -22.01 11.99 -14.39
CA HIS A 255 -22.39 11.52 -15.73
C HIS A 255 -21.84 10.10 -15.95
N ILE A 256 -22.72 9.11 -15.97
CA ILE A 256 -22.36 7.70 -16.10
C ILE A 256 -22.41 7.31 -17.57
N VAL A 257 -21.39 6.59 -18.03
CA VAL A 257 -21.32 6.01 -19.38
C VAL A 257 -21.20 4.50 -19.25
N SER A 258 -22.08 3.74 -19.89
CA SER A 258 -22.04 2.27 -19.92
C SER A 258 -22.23 1.74 -21.34
N ASP A 259 -22.08 0.42 -21.51
CA ASP A 259 -22.58 -0.25 -22.70
C ASP A 259 -24.12 -0.38 -22.69
N GLY A 260 -24.68 -0.90 -23.77
CA GLY A 260 -26.13 -1.13 -23.93
C GLY A 260 -26.68 -2.35 -23.19
N TRP A 261 -26.04 -2.82 -22.11
CA TRP A 261 -26.53 -3.96 -21.34
C TRP A 261 -27.83 -3.62 -20.59
N ALA A 262 -28.82 -4.52 -20.64
CA ALA A 262 -30.17 -4.26 -20.11
C ALA A 262 -30.18 -3.95 -18.59
N SER A 263 -29.26 -4.51 -17.81
CA SER A 263 -29.18 -4.23 -16.37
C SER A 263 -28.79 -2.78 -16.04
N TYR A 264 -28.26 -2.04 -17.01
CA TYR A 264 -27.99 -0.60 -16.88
C TYR A 264 -29.19 0.27 -17.24
N GLY A 265 -30.29 -0.32 -17.69
CA GLY A 265 -31.51 0.43 -17.97
C GLY A 265 -32.05 1.10 -16.71
N GLY A 266 -32.38 2.40 -16.81
CA GLY A 266 -33.00 3.14 -15.73
C GLY A 266 -32.04 3.72 -14.70
N ILE A 267 -30.73 3.80 -14.99
CA ILE A 267 -29.76 4.53 -14.14
C ILE A 267 -30.21 5.98 -13.93
N GLU A 268 -30.75 6.62 -14.97
CA GLU A 268 -31.32 7.96 -14.95
C GLU A 268 -32.56 8.10 -14.04
N ASN A 269 -33.15 7.00 -13.58
CA ASN A 269 -34.29 7.00 -12.66
C ASN A 269 -33.88 6.73 -11.19
N ILE A 270 -32.62 6.35 -10.94
CA ILE A 270 -32.12 6.10 -9.59
C ILE A 270 -32.27 7.37 -8.74
N GLN A 271 -32.89 7.23 -7.57
CA GLN A 271 -33.12 8.30 -6.58
C GLN A 271 -33.60 9.62 -7.20
N ASN A 272 -34.60 9.57 -8.08
CA ASN A 272 -35.17 10.74 -8.76
C ASN A 272 -34.20 11.45 -9.74
N GLY A 273 -33.32 10.68 -10.39
CA GLY A 273 -32.45 11.20 -11.45
C GLY A 273 -31.26 11.99 -10.96
N ILE A 274 -30.64 11.52 -9.87
CA ILE A 274 -29.39 12.09 -9.36
C ILE A 274 -28.18 11.81 -10.27
N TYR A 275 -28.32 10.91 -11.24
CA TYR A 275 -27.31 10.58 -12.25
C TYR A 275 -27.83 10.90 -13.64
N SER A 276 -26.93 11.35 -14.51
CA SER A 276 -27.18 11.32 -15.96
C SER A 276 -26.50 10.09 -16.56
N HIS A 277 -27.09 9.52 -17.62
CA HIS A 277 -26.63 8.27 -18.21
C HIS A 277 -26.55 8.37 -19.73
N ALA A 278 -25.43 7.91 -20.29
CA ALA A 278 -25.24 7.73 -21.72
C ALA A 278 -24.87 6.26 -22.01
N VAL A 279 -25.38 5.76 -23.13
CA VAL A 279 -25.21 4.36 -23.56
C VAL A 279 -24.40 4.32 -24.85
N VAL A 280 -23.31 3.54 -24.84
CA VAL A 280 -22.51 3.25 -26.03
C VAL A 280 -23.07 2.02 -26.75
N VAL A 281 -23.44 2.17 -28.03
CA VAL A 281 -23.98 1.08 -28.86
C VAL A 281 -22.88 0.48 -29.74
N HIS A 282 -22.24 -0.58 -29.25
CA HIS A 282 -21.09 -1.24 -29.89
C HIS A 282 -21.35 -1.93 -31.25
N GLU A 283 -22.61 -2.07 -31.69
CA GLU A 283 -22.94 -2.66 -33.00
C GLU A 283 -22.87 -1.66 -34.18
N ARG A 284 -22.88 -0.35 -33.92
CA ARG A 284 -22.97 0.67 -34.99
C ARG A 284 -21.77 1.59 -35.07
N ASN A 285 -21.08 1.89 -33.95
CA ASN A 285 -20.04 2.90 -33.90
C ASN A 285 -19.02 2.60 -32.78
N PHE A 286 -17.72 2.50 -33.09
CA PHE A 286 -16.63 2.40 -32.09
C PHE A 286 -16.41 3.73 -31.32
N VAL A 287 -16.88 4.82 -31.91
CA VAL A 287 -16.97 6.20 -31.40
C VAL A 287 -18.24 6.76 -32.06
N ASP A 288 -19.18 7.33 -31.29
CA ASP A 288 -20.41 7.89 -31.88
C ASP A 288 -20.04 8.98 -32.92
N PRO A 289 -20.40 8.86 -34.20
CA PRO A 289 -20.07 9.81 -35.25
C PRO A 289 -20.71 11.20 -35.05
N LEU A 290 -21.60 11.34 -34.07
CA LEU A 290 -22.19 12.61 -33.65
C LEU A 290 -21.61 13.15 -32.33
N ASP A 291 -20.88 12.33 -31.56
CA ASP A 291 -20.28 12.71 -30.28
C ASP A 291 -19.04 11.84 -29.97
N ASP A 292 -17.86 12.36 -30.34
CA ASP A 292 -16.57 11.70 -30.11
C ASP A 292 -16.26 11.44 -28.61
N GLU A 293 -17.05 12.02 -27.70
CA GLU A 293 -16.89 11.83 -26.26
C GLU A 293 -17.62 10.59 -25.72
N VAL A 294 -18.53 9.93 -26.42
CA VAL A 294 -19.31 8.81 -25.83
C VAL A 294 -18.66 7.44 -26.15
N HIS A 295 -17.73 7.00 -25.30
CA HIS A 295 -17.04 5.71 -25.40
C HIS A 295 -16.74 5.04 -24.03
N THR A 296 -16.52 3.72 -24.02
CA THR A 296 -16.11 2.92 -22.83
C THR A 296 -14.64 2.47 -22.86
N GLN A 297 -13.81 3.14 -23.68
CA GLN A 297 -12.43 2.71 -23.92
C GLN A 297 -11.55 2.70 -22.66
N ASN A 298 -11.80 3.58 -21.68
CA ASN A 298 -11.00 3.64 -20.46
C ASN A 298 -11.31 2.46 -19.55
N VAL A 299 -12.58 2.08 -19.42
CA VAL A 299 -12.97 0.92 -18.61
C VAL A 299 -12.51 -0.41 -19.25
N GLU A 300 -12.55 -0.52 -20.59
CA GLU A 300 -11.94 -1.66 -21.30
C GLU A 300 -10.43 -1.77 -21.03
N ASN A 301 -9.72 -0.64 -21.08
CA ASN A 301 -8.30 -0.56 -20.78
C ASN A 301 -8.01 -0.89 -19.31
N LEU A 302 -8.89 -0.49 -18.38
CA LEU A 302 -8.82 -0.89 -16.98
C LEU A 302 -8.87 -2.41 -16.84
N TRP A 303 -9.85 -3.07 -17.45
CA TRP A 303 -9.96 -4.54 -17.42
C TRP A 303 -8.75 -5.24 -18.01
N MET A 304 -8.22 -4.72 -19.12
CA MET A 304 -7.00 -5.23 -19.72
C MET A 304 -5.84 -5.20 -18.71
N ARG A 305 -5.65 -4.08 -18.01
CA ARG A 305 -4.58 -3.89 -17.02
C ARG A 305 -4.72 -4.83 -15.83
N VAL A 306 -5.93 -4.95 -15.26
CA VAL A 306 -6.24 -5.84 -14.13
C VAL A 306 -5.95 -7.30 -14.51
N LYS A 307 -6.53 -7.76 -15.63
CA LYS A 307 -6.35 -9.13 -16.12
C LYS A 307 -4.90 -9.43 -16.50
N ARG A 308 -4.17 -8.46 -17.05
CA ARG A 308 -2.73 -8.60 -17.37
C ARG A 308 -1.89 -8.79 -16.12
N LYS A 309 -2.18 -8.06 -15.04
CA LYS A 309 -1.48 -8.25 -13.75
C LYS A 309 -1.71 -9.65 -13.18
N LEU A 310 -2.97 -10.09 -13.09
CA LEU A 310 -3.32 -11.43 -12.62
C LEU A 310 -2.62 -12.54 -13.44
N ARG A 311 -2.60 -12.43 -14.78
CA ARG A 311 -1.90 -13.39 -15.63
C ARG A 311 -0.39 -13.43 -15.38
N ARG A 312 0.27 -12.28 -15.17
CA ARG A 312 1.70 -12.22 -14.83
C ARG A 312 2.02 -12.91 -13.50
N GLN A 313 1.05 -12.98 -12.59
CA GLN A 313 1.17 -13.67 -11.31
C GLN A 313 0.73 -15.14 -11.37
N PHE A 314 0.45 -15.67 -12.58
CA PHE A 314 -0.08 -17.02 -12.80
C PHE A 314 -1.44 -17.30 -12.15
N GLY A 315 -2.24 -16.24 -11.93
CA GLY A 315 -3.53 -16.32 -11.25
C GLY A 315 -3.39 -16.24 -9.73
N THR A 316 -4.48 -16.58 -9.04
CA THR A 316 -4.55 -16.66 -7.57
C THR A 316 -5.62 -17.67 -7.17
N SER A 317 -5.68 -18.06 -5.89
CA SER A 317 -6.80 -18.81 -5.34
C SER A 317 -8.06 -17.95 -5.27
N GLU A 318 -9.22 -18.59 -5.21
CA GLU A 318 -10.52 -17.90 -5.13
C GLU A 318 -10.60 -17.05 -3.84
N ASP A 319 -10.15 -17.60 -2.71
CA ASP A 319 -10.12 -16.90 -1.41
C ASP A 319 -9.27 -15.61 -1.39
N LEU A 320 -8.30 -15.49 -2.30
CA LEU A 320 -7.40 -14.34 -2.37
C LEU A 320 -7.77 -13.39 -3.52
N PHE A 321 -8.82 -13.67 -4.29
CA PHE A 321 -9.11 -12.90 -5.49
C PHE A 321 -9.37 -11.42 -5.19
N THR A 322 -10.17 -11.13 -4.18
CA THR A 322 -10.53 -9.77 -3.78
C THR A 322 -9.31 -8.94 -3.36
N SER A 323 -8.37 -9.52 -2.60
CA SER A 323 -7.15 -8.82 -2.17
C SER A 323 -6.24 -8.43 -3.35
N TYR A 324 -6.29 -9.14 -4.48
CA TYR A 324 -5.59 -8.74 -5.70
C TYR A 324 -6.26 -7.56 -6.42
N LEU A 325 -7.60 -7.46 -6.36
CA LEU A 325 -8.31 -6.27 -6.82
C LEU A 325 -7.95 -5.07 -5.94
N HIS A 326 -7.95 -5.24 -4.62
CA HIS A 326 -7.52 -4.21 -3.67
C HIS A 326 -6.08 -3.77 -3.91
N GLU A 327 -5.14 -4.69 -4.15
CA GLU A 327 -3.76 -4.36 -4.52
C GLU A 327 -3.72 -3.48 -5.79
N PHE A 328 -4.52 -3.82 -6.79
CA PHE A 328 -4.57 -3.07 -8.05
C PHE A 328 -5.12 -1.65 -7.82
N ILE A 329 -6.24 -1.53 -7.11
CA ILE A 329 -6.86 -0.24 -6.77
C ILE A 329 -5.90 0.62 -5.96
N TRP A 330 -5.21 0.04 -4.97
CA TRP A 330 -4.22 0.73 -4.14
C TRP A 330 -3.08 1.31 -4.99
N ARG A 331 -2.52 0.52 -5.91
CA ARG A 331 -1.47 1.00 -6.84
C ARG A 331 -1.96 2.12 -7.74
N GLN A 332 -3.21 2.06 -8.20
CA GLN A 332 -3.81 3.12 -9.01
C GLN A 332 -4.04 4.39 -8.20
N ARG A 333 -4.52 4.28 -6.95
CA ARG A 333 -4.74 5.40 -6.02
C ARG A 333 -3.45 6.18 -5.77
N PHE A 334 -2.34 5.46 -5.55
CA PHE A 334 -1.04 6.06 -5.23
C PHE A 334 -0.12 6.23 -6.43
N LYS A 335 -0.61 6.15 -7.68
CA LYS A 335 0.21 6.20 -8.90
C LYS A 335 1.09 7.45 -9.05
N ASN A 336 0.69 8.55 -8.40
CA ASN A 336 1.41 9.84 -8.42
C ASN A 336 2.38 10.02 -7.25
N PHE A 337 2.53 9.00 -6.39
CA PHE A 337 3.46 8.99 -5.27
C PHE A 337 4.53 7.90 -5.48
N PRO A 338 5.70 8.03 -4.83
CA PRO A 338 6.61 6.89 -4.69
C PRO A 338 5.89 5.75 -3.97
N LEU A 339 5.56 4.67 -4.69
CA LEU A 339 4.72 3.57 -4.17
C LEU A 339 5.29 2.93 -2.90
N PHE A 340 6.62 2.82 -2.79
CA PHE A 340 7.26 2.33 -1.57
C PHE A 340 6.87 3.19 -0.38
N SER A 341 7.00 4.51 -0.50
CA SER A 341 6.74 5.46 0.57
C SER A 341 5.25 5.56 0.90
N ALA A 342 4.37 5.49 -0.11
CA ALA A 342 2.93 5.32 0.09
C ALA A 342 2.61 4.07 0.92
N PHE A 343 3.29 2.95 0.63
CA PHE A 343 3.11 1.71 1.36
C PHE A 343 3.60 1.80 2.80
N ILE A 344 4.77 2.42 3.03
CA ILE A 344 5.30 2.71 4.36
C ILE A 344 4.31 3.56 5.17
N SER A 345 3.68 4.56 4.55
CA SER A 345 2.63 5.36 5.21
C SER A 345 1.45 4.48 5.65
N CYS A 346 0.96 3.59 4.78
CA CYS A 346 -0.13 2.67 5.11
C CYS A 346 0.21 1.79 6.33
N ILE A 347 1.41 1.20 6.38
CA ILE A 347 1.86 0.42 7.54
C ILE A 347 1.85 1.29 8.80
N SER A 348 2.37 2.51 8.73
CA SER A 348 2.49 3.39 9.89
C SER A 348 1.13 3.78 10.50
N ARG A 349 0.09 3.87 9.67
CA ARG A 349 -1.29 4.13 10.09
C ARG A 349 -1.96 2.89 10.66
N GLN A 350 -1.79 1.74 10.02
CA GLN A 350 -2.47 0.50 10.42
C GLN A 350 -1.83 -0.18 11.64
N TYR A 351 -0.54 0.03 11.86
CA TYR A 351 0.23 -0.54 12.97
C TYR A 351 0.88 0.58 13.80
N PRO A 352 0.08 1.37 14.54
CA PRO A 352 0.60 2.50 15.29
C PRO A 352 1.61 2.03 16.34
N ALA A 353 2.83 2.54 16.17
CA ALA A 353 4.02 2.25 16.96
C ALA A 353 4.01 2.95 18.33
#